data_AF-A0A931LGJ7-F1
#
_entry.id   AF-A0A931LGJ7-F1
#
_cell.length_a   1.000
_cell.length_b   1.000
_cell.length_c   1.000
_cell.angle_alpha   90.00
_cell.angle_beta   90.00
_cell.angle_gamma   90.00
#
_symmetry.space_group_name_H-M   'P 1'
#
loop_
_entity.id
_entity.type
_entity.pdbx_description
1 polymer ?
#
loop_
_entity_poly.entity_id
_entity_poly.type
_entity_poly.pdbx_seq_one_letter_code
_entity_poly.pdbx_strand_id
1 'polypeptide(L)'
;MTDIDPNLLFFGNWVDASSRIEDIEKFLEQTESAYQRELKWLEEEGHVDLDIEFVPLFAETLPPILYTSVVIAAASVLEQELRGICHALRDALKLPLAFNDINGSLIERFRKYSVSLAGLSVDLQDSTWQDILAVYEIRETASSTLAATLTRLGRQR
;
A
#
# COMPACT_ATOMS: atom_id res chain seq x y z
N MET A 1 -11.38 30.05 19.05
CA MET A 1 -10.96 28.86 18.28
C MET A 1 -9.52 29.09 17.93
N THR A 2 -8.60 28.29 18.47
CA THR A 2 -7.18 28.34 18.14
C THR A 2 -7.02 27.95 16.67
N ASP A 3 -6.45 28.85 15.89
CA ASP A 3 -6.08 28.60 14.50
C ASP A 3 -4.97 27.54 14.52
N ILE A 4 -5.29 26.30 14.15
CA ILE A 4 -4.31 25.22 14.11
C ILE A 4 -3.58 25.34 12.78
N ASP A 5 -2.25 25.51 12.82
CA ASP A 5 -1.42 25.59 11.61
C ASP A 5 -1.64 24.34 10.74
N PRO A 6 -2.10 24.49 9.48
CA PRO A 6 -2.30 23.39 8.55
C PRO A 6 -1.04 22.54 8.33
N ASN A 7 0.15 23.15 8.44
CA ASN A 7 1.41 22.41 8.38
C ASN A 7 1.55 21.46 9.57
N LEU A 8 1.17 21.89 10.77
CA LEU A 8 1.23 21.07 11.98
C LEU A 8 0.31 19.85 11.88
N LEU A 9 -0.88 20.02 11.30
CA LEU A 9 -1.81 18.92 11.00
C LEU A 9 -1.26 17.98 9.92
N PHE A 10 -0.69 18.53 8.86
CA PHE A 10 -0.08 17.74 7.79
C PHE A 10 1.08 16.89 8.33
N PHE A 11 2.00 17.49 9.07
CA PHE A 11 3.15 16.78 9.64
C PHE A 11 2.75 15.78 10.73
N GLY A 12 1.73 16.08 11.54
CA GLY A 12 1.20 15.11 12.52
C GLY A 12 0.67 13.85 11.83
N ASN A 13 -0.18 14.01 10.83
CA ASN A 13 -0.70 12.88 10.05
C ASN A 13 0.41 12.16 9.27
N TRP A 14 1.44 12.87 8.82
CA TRP A 14 2.60 12.25 8.16
C TRP A 14 3.39 11.32 9.09
N VAL A 15 3.56 11.72 10.37
CA VAL A 15 4.22 10.88 11.38
C VAL A 15 3.43 9.60 11.62
N ASP A 16 2.11 9.68 11.73
CA ASP A 16 1.25 8.50 11.89
C ASP A 16 1.33 7.58 10.66
N ALA A 17 1.27 8.16 9.45
CA ALA A 17 1.41 7.41 8.21
C ALA A 17 2.76 6.68 8.11
N SER A 18 3.86 7.34 8.50
CA SER A 18 5.19 6.74 8.47
C SER A 18 5.33 5.59 9.48
N SER A 19 4.76 5.72 10.68
CA SER A 19 4.70 4.60 11.64
C SER A 19 3.95 3.39 11.07
N ARG A 20 2.85 3.60 10.34
CA ARG A 20 2.09 2.49 9.73
C ARG A 20 2.85 1.83 8.59
N ILE A 21 3.67 2.57 7.85
CA ILE A 21 4.56 2.02 6.82
C ILE A 21 5.62 1.13 7.46
N GLU A 22 6.27 1.58 8.53
CA GLU A 22 7.26 0.77 9.26
C GLU A 22 6.66 -0.56 9.76
N ASP A 23 5.40 -0.56 10.19
CA ASP A 23 4.72 -1.79 10.60
C ASP A 23 4.52 -2.77 9.43
N ILE A 24 4.25 -2.25 8.23
CA ILE A 24 4.10 -3.06 7.02
C ILE A 24 5.45 -3.61 6.56
N GLU A 25 6.52 -2.83 6.68
CA GLU A 25 7.89 -3.29 6.41
C GLU A 25 8.28 -4.43 7.36
N LYS A 26 8.04 -4.27 8.66
CA LYS A 26 8.27 -5.33 9.66
C LYS A 26 7.44 -6.57 9.36
N PHE A 27 6.18 -6.41 8.96
CA PHE A 27 5.33 -7.54 8.58
C PHE A 27 5.90 -8.28 7.37
N LEU A 28 6.41 -7.56 6.36
CA LEU A 28 7.05 -8.15 5.20
C LEU A 28 8.30 -8.95 5.59
N GLU A 29 9.18 -8.39 6.41
CA GLU A 29 10.38 -9.08 6.91
C GLU A 29 10.05 -10.35 7.68
N GLN A 30 9.04 -10.30 8.56
CA GLN A 30 8.59 -11.45 9.33
C GLN A 30 7.99 -12.54 8.45
N THR A 31 7.23 -12.12 7.43
CA THR A 31 6.57 -13.01 6.48
C THR A 31 7.61 -13.71 5.59
N GLU A 32 8.59 -12.98 5.07
CA GLU A 32 9.70 -13.55 4.31
C GLU A 32 10.52 -14.51 5.17
N SER A 33 10.81 -14.13 6.42
CA SER A 33 11.53 -15.01 7.36
C SER A 33 10.74 -16.28 7.70
N ALA A 34 9.41 -16.21 7.75
CA ALA A 34 8.57 -17.40 7.92
C ALA A 34 8.61 -18.29 6.68
N TYR A 35 8.49 -17.70 5.49
CA TYR A 35 8.57 -18.40 4.21
C TYR A 35 9.91 -19.14 4.04
N GLN A 36 11.04 -18.47 4.31
CA GLN A 36 12.37 -19.08 4.23
C GLN A 36 12.55 -20.24 5.22
N ARG A 37 11.96 -20.15 6.42
CA ARG A 37 11.96 -21.25 7.39
C ARG A 37 11.15 -22.45 6.91
N GLU A 38 9.99 -22.21 6.30
CA GLU A 38 9.14 -23.25 5.73
C GLU A 38 9.84 -23.97 4.56
N LEU A 39 10.48 -23.21 3.67
CA LEU A 39 11.30 -23.73 2.58
C LEU A 39 12.41 -24.64 3.10
N LYS A 40 13.15 -24.18 4.09
CA LYS A 40 14.22 -24.96 4.71
C LYS A 40 13.70 -26.24 5.37
N TRP A 41 12.56 -26.16 6.06
CA TRP A 41 11.91 -27.33 6.66
C TRP A 41 11.48 -28.36 5.60
N LEU A 42 10.92 -27.90 4.48
CA LEU A 42 10.57 -28.76 3.34
C LEU A 42 11.81 -29.46 2.75
N GLU A 43 12.92 -28.74 2.61
CA GLU A 43 14.18 -29.30 2.09
C GLU A 43 14.85 -30.31 3.05
N GLU A 44 14.76 -30.11 4.37
CA GLU A 44 15.46 -30.91 5.37
C GLU A 44 14.62 -32.08 5.93
N GLU A 45 13.30 -31.91 6.08
CA GLU A 45 12.42 -32.83 6.81
C GLU A 45 11.15 -33.23 6.03
N GLY A 46 11.00 -32.79 4.77
CA GLY A 46 9.83 -33.05 3.94
C GLY A 46 9.54 -34.55 3.74
N HIS A 47 8.38 -35.02 4.21
CA HIS A 47 7.88 -36.34 3.85
C HIS A 47 7.52 -36.39 2.36
N VAL A 48 7.84 -37.50 1.67
CA VAL A 48 7.58 -37.75 0.23
C VAL A 48 6.12 -37.51 -0.17
N ASP A 49 5.17 -37.60 0.77
CA ASP A 49 3.75 -37.38 0.52
C ASP A 49 3.36 -35.87 0.41
N LEU A 50 4.21 -34.94 0.87
CA LEU A 50 4.02 -33.48 0.70
C LEU A 50 4.49 -32.97 -0.68
N ASP A 51 5.46 -33.66 -1.30
CA ASP A 51 6.10 -33.28 -2.56
C ASP A 51 5.14 -33.23 -3.76
N ILE A 52 4.06 -34.00 -3.73
CA ILE A 52 3.23 -34.24 -4.93
C ILE A 52 2.12 -33.19 -5.07
N GLU A 53 1.59 -32.63 -3.98
CA GLU A 53 0.37 -31.79 -4.03
C GLU A 53 0.54 -30.40 -3.41
N PHE A 54 1.37 -30.25 -2.37
CA PHE A 54 1.50 -28.98 -1.64
C PHE A 54 2.74 -28.18 -2.00
N VAL A 55 3.86 -28.84 -2.32
CA VAL A 55 5.12 -28.16 -2.66
C VAL A 55 4.97 -27.16 -3.82
N PRO A 56 4.29 -27.45 -4.94
CA PRO A 56 4.06 -26.46 -6.00
C PRO A 56 3.20 -25.28 -5.53
N LEU A 57 2.24 -25.52 -4.64
CA LEU A 57 1.39 -24.46 -4.09
C LEU A 57 2.20 -23.49 -3.22
N PHE A 58 3.04 -24.04 -2.32
CA PHE A 58 3.88 -23.26 -1.41
C PHE A 58 5.09 -22.62 -2.10
N ALA A 59 5.71 -23.28 -3.07
CA ALA A 59 6.90 -22.78 -3.75
C ALA A 59 6.57 -21.82 -4.91
N GLU A 60 5.44 -22.03 -5.62
CA GLU A 60 5.16 -21.28 -6.84
C GLU A 60 3.94 -20.35 -6.73
N THR A 61 2.93 -20.70 -5.93
CA THR A 61 1.63 -19.99 -5.94
C THR A 61 1.46 -19.05 -4.75
N LEU A 62 1.82 -19.50 -3.55
CA LEU A 62 1.70 -18.74 -2.31
C LEU A 62 2.60 -17.49 -2.28
N PRO A 63 3.88 -17.53 -2.73
CA PRO A 63 4.77 -16.37 -2.62
C PRO A 63 4.32 -15.18 -3.47
N PRO A 64 3.89 -15.37 -4.75
CA PRO A 64 3.32 -14.27 -5.53
C PRO A 64 2.02 -13.69 -4.93
N ILE A 65 1.15 -14.55 -4.36
CA ILE A 65 -0.08 -14.10 -3.69
C ILE A 65 0.26 -13.28 -2.45
N LEU A 66 1.20 -13.76 -1.64
CA LEU A 66 1.62 -13.11 -0.41
C LEU A 66 2.26 -11.74 -0.69
N TYR A 67 3.21 -11.69 -1.63
CA TYR A 67 3.83 -10.43 -2.07
C TYR A 67 2.79 -9.44 -2.59
N THR A 68 1.87 -9.91 -3.44
CA THR A 68 0.77 -9.08 -3.97
C THR A 68 -0.12 -8.56 -2.84
N SER A 69 -0.44 -9.40 -1.86
CA SER A 69 -1.28 -9.00 -0.72
C SER A 69 -0.64 -7.92 0.15
N VAL A 70 0.68 -7.99 0.37
CA VAL A 70 1.43 -6.97 1.12
C VAL A 70 1.45 -5.65 0.36
N VAL A 71 1.74 -5.66 -0.95
CA VAL A 71 1.72 -4.44 -1.77
C VAL A 71 0.33 -3.80 -1.79
N ILE A 72 -0.73 -4.60 -1.92
CA ILE A 72 -2.11 -4.09 -1.87
C ILE A 72 -2.41 -3.48 -0.49
N ALA A 73 -1.98 -4.12 0.60
CA ALA A 73 -2.17 -3.60 1.94
C ALA A 73 -1.41 -2.28 2.15
N ALA A 74 -0.14 -2.20 1.74
CA ALA A 74 0.68 -0.99 1.78
C ALA A 74 0.04 0.17 1.02
N ALA A 75 -0.36 -0.07 -0.23
CA ALA A 75 -1.04 0.93 -1.05
C ALA A 75 -2.37 1.36 -0.42
N SER A 76 -3.14 0.43 0.15
CA SER A 76 -4.44 0.75 0.79
C SER A 76 -4.27 1.62 2.04
N VAL A 77 -3.24 1.38 2.84
CA VAL A 77 -2.90 2.23 3.99
C VAL A 77 -2.51 3.62 3.51
N LEU A 78 -1.62 3.72 2.51
CA LEU A 78 -1.27 5.00 1.90
C LEU A 78 -2.50 5.75 1.36
N GLU A 79 -3.42 5.05 0.68
CA GLU A 79 -4.68 5.66 0.19
C GLU A 79 -5.50 6.27 1.32
N GLN A 80 -5.59 5.55 2.44
CA GLN A 80 -6.34 5.99 3.61
C GLN A 80 -5.69 7.22 4.25
N GLU A 81 -4.36 7.22 4.39
CA GLU A 81 -3.62 8.35 4.97
C GLU A 81 -3.71 9.61 4.11
N LEU A 82 -3.53 9.49 2.79
CA LEU A 82 -3.67 10.61 1.87
C LEU A 82 -5.07 11.24 1.93
N ARG A 83 -6.12 10.41 2.00
CA ARG A 83 -7.50 10.89 2.20
C ARG A 83 -7.69 11.54 3.57
N GLY A 84 -7.13 10.95 4.62
CA GLY A 84 -7.17 11.48 5.98
C GLY A 84 -6.55 12.88 6.06
N ILE A 85 -5.39 13.06 5.45
CA ILE A 85 -4.72 14.36 5.32
C ILE A 85 -5.61 15.36 4.59
N CYS A 86 -6.18 15.01 3.42
CA CYS A 86 -7.06 15.93 2.70
C CYS A 86 -8.31 16.30 3.51
N HIS A 87 -8.89 15.35 4.26
CA HIS A 87 -10.00 15.63 5.16
C HIS A 87 -9.63 16.57 6.30
N ALA A 88 -8.49 16.34 6.96
CA ALA A 88 -7.98 17.22 8.01
C ALA A 88 -7.74 18.64 7.49
N LEU A 89 -7.13 18.78 6.30
CA LEU A 89 -6.90 20.06 5.65
C LEU A 89 -8.22 20.76 5.30
N ARG A 90 -9.20 20.03 4.78
CA ARG A 90 -10.52 20.59 4.49
C ARG A 90 -11.15 21.20 5.72
N ASP A 91 -11.15 20.45 6.82
CA ASP A 91 -11.86 20.84 8.03
C ASP A 91 -11.12 21.99 8.74
N ALA A 92 -9.78 22.00 8.71
CA ALA A 92 -8.96 23.08 9.27
C ALA A 92 -9.06 24.39 8.47
N LEU A 93 -8.95 24.30 7.14
CA LEU A 93 -8.98 25.47 6.24
C LEU A 93 -10.39 25.85 5.78
N LYS A 94 -11.41 25.10 6.20
CA LYS A 94 -12.81 25.25 5.78
C LYS A 94 -12.96 25.27 4.25
N LEU A 95 -12.25 24.37 3.57
CA LEU A 95 -12.25 24.31 2.11
C LEU A 95 -13.62 23.85 1.60
N PRO A 96 -14.15 24.46 0.53
CA PRO A 96 -15.50 24.17 0.04
C PRO A 96 -15.62 22.86 -0.75
N LEU A 97 -14.50 22.33 -1.25
CA LEU A 97 -14.47 21.13 -2.09
C LEU A 97 -13.97 19.93 -1.29
N ALA A 98 -14.65 18.79 -1.42
CA ALA A 98 -14.20 17.52 -0.87
C ALA A 98 -13.19 16.84 -1.81
N PHE A 99 -12.40 15.93 -1.26
CA PHE A 99 -11.41 15.14 -2.01
C PHE A 99 -12.03 14.42 -3.22
N ASN A 100 -13.27 13.93 -3.09
CA ASN A 100 -13.98 13.21 -4.14
C ASN A 100 -14.50 14.12 -5.27
N ASP A 101 -14.53 15.44 -5.06
CA ASP A 101 -14.99 16.41 -6.07
C ASP A 101 -13.88 16.76 -7.08
N ILE A 102 -12.65 16.32 -6.83
CA ILE A 102 -11.50 16.54 -7.70
C ILE A 102 -11.39 15.38 -8.69
N ASN A 103 -11.24 15.69 -9.98
CA ASN A 103 -10.98 14.68 -11.00
C ASN A 103 -9.49 14.29 -11.06
N GLY A 104 -9.23 12.98 -11.17
CA GLY A 104 -7.91 12.40 -11.38
C GLY A 104 -7.71 11.08 -10.62
N SER A 105 -6.52 10.49 -10.78
CA SER A 105 -6.07 9.38 -9.94
C SER A 105 -6.00 9.81 -8.47
N LEU A 106 -5.88 8.86 -7.53
CA LEU A 106 -5.81 9.21 -6.10
C LEU A 106 -4.62 10.15 -5.80
N ILE A 107 -3.46 9.86 -6.40
CA ILE A 107 -2.24 10.66 -6.26
C ILE A 107 -2.41 12.06 -6.88
N GLU A 108 -3.01 12.14 -8.07
CA GLU A 108 -3.29 13.43 -8.72
C GLU A 108 -4.28 14.28 -7.91
N ARG A 109 -5.30 13.64 -7.35
CA ARG A 109 -6.29 14.31 -6.49
C ARG A 109 -5.63 14.85 -5.23
N PHE A 110 -4.79 14.05 -4.58
CA PHE A 110 -4.03 14.49 -3.40
C PHE A 110 -3.13 15.68 -3.72
N ARG A 111 -2.36 15.60 -4.81
CA ARG A 111 -1.51 16.71 -5.27
C ARG A 111 -2.30 18.00 -5.47
N LYS A 112 -3.41 17.94 -6.21
CA LYS A 112 -4.28 19.10 -6.46
C LYS A 112 -4.88 19.64 -5.16
N TYR A 113 -5.28 18.76 -4.25
CA TYR A 113 -5.84 19.15 -2.97
C TYR A 113 -4.81 19.90 -2.12
N SER A 114 -3.64 19.29 -1.91
CA SER A 114 -2.61 19.81 -1.01
C SER A 114 -1.97 21.10 -1.54
N VAL A 115 -1.62 21.15 -2.83
CA VAL A 115 -0.93 22.31 -3.42
C VAL A 115 -1.90 23.41 -3.85
N SER A 116 -2.97 23.05 -4.58
CA SER A 116 -3.83 24.07 -5.21
C SER A 116 -4.96 24.56 -4.32
N LEU A 117 -5.50 23.74 -3.41
CA LEU A 117 -6.58 24.14 -2.51
C LEU A 117 -6.08 24.52 -1.12
N ALA A 118 -5.20 23.69 -0.54
CA ALA A 118 -4.67 23.95 0.81
C ALA A 118 -3.45 24.88 0.81
N GLY A 119 -2.87 25.19 -0.36
CA GLY A 119 -1.74 26.11 -0.49
C GLY A 119 -0.44 25.60 0.14
N LEU A 120 -0.32 24.29 0.36
CA LEU A 120 0.88 23.69 0.95
C LEU A 120 2.01 23.66 -0.08
N SER A 121 3.21 24.03 0.37
CA SER A 121 4.45 23.86 -0.40
C SER A 121 4.96 22.43 -0.27
N VAL A 122 4.27 21.48 -0.90
CA VAL A 122 4.73 20.08 -0.97
C VAL A 122 5.68 19.95 -2.17
N ASP A 123 6.92 19.54 -1.92
CA ASP A 123 7.84 19.17 -2.99
C ASP A 123 7.52 17.75 -3.48
N LEU A 124 6.98 17.68 -4.70
CA LEU A 124 6.53 16.43 -5.32
C LEU A 124 7.59 15.86 -6.28
N GLN A 125 8.81 16.40 -6.24
CA GLN A 125 9.97 15.82 -6.92
C GLN A 125 10.92 15.08 -5.97
N ASP A 126 10.60 15.05 -4.68
CA ASP A 126 11.36 14.26 -3.73
C ASP A 126 11.27 12.76 -4.05
N SER A 127 12.37 12.06 -3.79
CA SER A 127 12.52 10.61 -3.85
C SER A 127 11.35 9.86 -3.20
N THR A 128 10.94 10.31 -2.01
CA THR A 128 9.79 9.78 -1.27
C THR A 128 8.49 9.80 -2.08
N TRP A 129 8.27 10.83 -2.89
CA TRP A 129 7.07 10.94 -3.72
C TRP A 129 7.12 10.01 -4.94
N GLN A 130 8.31 9.81 -5.50
CA GLN A 130 8.52 8.83 -6.58
C GLN A 130 8.31 7.40 -6.07
N ASP A 131 8.72 7.12 -4.83
CA ASP A 131 8.49 5.81 -4.20
C ASP A 131 7.00 5.55 -3.98
N ILE A 132 6.24 6.57 -3.55
CA ILE A 132 4.78 6.47 -3.45
C ILE A 132 4.16 6.18 -4.82
N LEU A 133 4.57 6.88 -5.88
CA LEU A 133 4.10 6.61 -7.24
C LEU A 133 4.41 5.17 -7.68
N ALA A 134 5.63 4.70 -7.44
CA ALA A 134 6.04 3.35 -7.77
C ALA A 134 5.19 2.29 -7.04
N VAL A 135 4.91 2.47 -5.75
CA VAL A 135 4.04 1.55 -4.99
C VAL A 135 2.64 1.46 -5.61
N TYR A 136 2.08 2.58 -6.09
CA TYR A 136 0.77 2.58 -6.74
C TYR A 136 0.78 1.91 -8.11
N GLU A 137 1.81 2.12 -8.92
CA GLU A 137 1.99 1.44 -10.21
C GLU A 137 2.14 -0.08 -10.03
N ILE A 138 2.93 -0.50 -9.03
CA ILE A 138 3.08 -1.92 -8.68
C ILE A 138 1.73 -2.48 -8.21
N ARG A 139 0.96 -1.75 -7.40
CA ARG A 139 -0.37 -2.20 -6.95
C ARG A 139 -1.37 -2.35 -8.09
N GLU A 140 -1.42 -1.43 -9.06
CA GLU A 140 -2.26 -1.58 -10.26
C GLU A 140 -1.90 -2.85 -11.04
N THR A 141 -0.60 -3.08 -11.24
CA THR A 141 -0.08 -4.26 -11.93
C THR A 141 -0.38 -5.54 -11.16
N ALA A 142 -0.19 -5.54 -9.84
CA ALA A 142 -0.41 -6.68 -8.97
C ALA A 142 -1.90 -7.02 -8.84
N SER A 143 -2.78 -6.01 -8.78
CA SER A 143 -4.24 -6.20 -8.76
C SER A 143 -4.74 -6.84 -10.06
N SER A 144 -4.21 -6.40 -11.20
CA SER A 144 -4.49 -7.00 -12.52
C SER A 144 -4.00 -8.46 -12.59
N THR A 145 -2.79 -8.72 -12.08
CA THR A 145 -2.18 -10.06 -12.06
C THR A 145 -2.95 -11.01 -11.16
N LEU A 146 -3.35 -10.58 -9.95
CA LEU A 146 -4.15 -11.38 -9.02
C LEU A 146 -5.50 -11.74 -9.63
N ALA A 147 -6.17 -10.78 -10.28
CA ALA A 147 -7.43 -11.02 -10.96
C ALA A 147 -7.30 -12.05 -12.09
N ALA A 148 -6.21 -11.98 -12.87
CA ALA A 148 -5.91 -12.95 -13.93
C ALA A 148 -5.64 -14.36 -13.37
N THR A 149 -4.85 -14.45 -12.29
CA THR A 149 -4.52 -15.74 -11.63
C THR A 149 -5.76 -16.39 -11.02
N LEU A 150 -6.60 -15.63 -10.30
CA LEU A 150 -7.86 -16.13 -9.74
C LEU A 150 -8.83 -16.59 -10.85
N THR A 151 -8.88 -15.87 -11.98
CA THR A 151 -9.69 -16.27 -13.14
C THR A 151 -9.21 -17.59 -13.76
N ARG A 152 -7.88 -17.83 -13.81
CA ARG A 152 -7.32 -19.10 -14.31
C ARG A 152 -7.64 -20.26 -13.37
N LEU A 153 -7.49 -20.07 -12.06
CA LEU A 153 -7.81 -21.09 -11.05
C LEU A 153 -9.30 -21.43 -11.01
N GLY A 154 -10.18 -20.43 -11.20
CA GLY A 154 -11.63 -20.64 -11.28
C GLY A 154 -12.11 -21.36 -12.54
N ARG A 155 -11.29 -21.43 -13.61
CA ARG A 155 -11.60 -22.15 -14.86
C ARG A 155 -11.08 -23.60 -14.89
N GLN A 156 -10.27 -24.00 -13.91
CA GLN A 156 -9.76 -25.37 -13.77
C GLN A 156 -10.63 -26.26 -12.85
N ARG A 157 -11.74 -25.72 -12.33
CA ARG A 157 -12.81 -26.46 -11.65
C ARG A 157 -14.00 -26.64 -12.57
#